data_AF-A0A9K3GN75-F1
#
_entry.id   AF-A0A9K3GN75-F1
#
_cell.length_a   1.000
_cell.length_b   1.000
_cell.length_c   1.000
_cell.angle_alpha   90.00
_cell.angle_beta   90.00
_cell.angle_gamma   90.00
#
_symmetry.space_group_name_H-M   'P 1'
#
loop_
_entity.id
_entity.type
_entity.pdbx_description
1 polymer ?
#
loop_
_entity_poly.entity_id
_entity_poly.type
_entity_poly.pdbx_seq_one_letter_code
_entity_poly.pdbx_strand_id
1 'polypeptide(L)'
;MGILNSISNIGSRSALKKLAKAYALDYNPTTFGGSFGVWQVFSATHRKSHHPVSVWALDKAAVKKAWFKHDPDMFLVFLNIVKGDADIMARYTQPTILKVMEACKESASHLCYVTEPVLCTLADCQHRSGYAPMATGEDERDPEGIVGKGLPKDLSDRLHPQQIRIGMACILEALSFLHA
;
A
#
# COMPACT_ATOMS: atom_id res chain seq x y z
N MET A 1 -23.37 -5.00 22.93
CA MET A 1 -24.24 -5.28 21.77
C MET A 1 -24.85 -3.96 21.33
N GLY A 2 -24.56 -3.52 20.10
CA GLY A 2 -25.07 -2.27 19.49
C GLY A 2 -24.21 -1.02 19.73
N ILE A 3 -24.08 -0.02 18.84
CA ILE A 3 -24.57 0.28 17.48
C ILE A 3 -23.56 1.33 16.89
N LEU A 4 -23.49 1.44 15.54
CA LEU A 4 -22.68 2.34 14.67
C LEU A 4 -21.33 1.73 14.24
N ASN A 5 -21.09 1.18 13.04
CA ASN A 5 -21.70 1.33 11.71
C ASN A 5 -21.98 2.78 11.30
N SER A 6 -20.92 3.51 10.94
CA SER A 6 -20.87 4.59 9.94
C SER A 6 -19.43 5.12 10.01
N ILE A 7 -18.52 4.97 9.06
CA ILE A 7 -18.65 5.21 7.62
C ILE A 7 -17.89 4.10 6.92
N SER A 8 -18.67 3.21 6.32
CA SER A 8 -18.21 2.41 5.22
C SER A 8 -17.80 3.28 4.04
N ASN A 9 -16.60 3.06 3.52
CA ASN A 9 -16.43 3.11 2.07
C ASN A 9 -16.73 1.70 1.53
N ILE A 10 -18.03 1.41 1.37
CA ILE A 10 -18.64 0.15 0.89
C ILE A 10 -18.00 -0.34 -0.42
N GLY A 11 -17.43 0.57 -1.23
CA GLY A 11 -16.74 0.25 -2.48
C GLY A 11 -15.43 -0.52 -2.33
N SER A 12 -14.68 -0.26 -1.24
CA SER A 12 -13.38 -0.90 -0.93
C SER A 12 -13.51 -2.39 -0.65
N ARG A 13 -14.63 -2.79 -0.06
CA ARG A 13 -14.86 -4.18 0.29
C ARG A 13 -15.19 -5.07 -0.91
N SER A 14 -15.67 -4.57 -2.07
CA SER A 14 -16.14 -5.47 -3.14
C SER A 14 -15.01 -6.17 -3.90
N ALA A 15 -13.92 -5.45 -4.20
CA ALA A 15 -12.72 -6.02 -4.81
C ALA A 15 -11.91 -6.83 -3.81
N LEU A 16 -11.75 -6.31 -2.58
CA LEU A 16 -11.15 -7.04 -1.47
C LEU A 16 -11.95 -8.32 -1.15
N LYS A 17 -13.27 -8.35 -1.30
CA LYS A 17 -14.11 -9.57 -1.16
C LYS A 17 -13.81 -10.62 -2.22
N LYS A 18 -13.48 -10.22 -3.46
CA LYS A 18 -13.05 -11.17 -4.49
C LYS A 18 -11.70 -11.80 -4.12
N LEU A 19 -10.77 -10.99 -3.61
CA LEU A 19 -9.48 -11.48 -3.10
C LEU A 19 -9.62 -12.29 -1.80
N ALA A 20 -10.60 -11.99 -0.96
CA ALA A 20 -10.89 -12.72 0.28
C ALA A 20 -11.25 -14.20 0.09
N LYS A 21 -11.59 -14.60 -1.15
CA LYS A 21 -11.77 -16.02 -1.52
C LYS A 21 -10.45 -16.78 -1.55
N ALA A 22 -9.37 -16.15 -2.02
CA ALA A 22 -8.05 -16.76 -2.12
C ALA A 22 -7.16 -16.43 -0.92
N TYR A 23 -7.41 -15.30 -0.26
CA TYR A 23 -6.59 -14.76 0.82
C TYR A 23 -7.42 -14.56 2.09
N ALA A 24 -6.81 -14.82 3.25
CA ALA A 24 -7.31 -14.36 4.54
C ALA A 24 -6.69 -12.98 4.78
N LEU A 25 -7.47 -11.92 4.57
CA LEU A 25 -7.01 -10.53 4.74
C LEU A 25 -7.24 -10.06 6.18
N ASP A 26 -6.28 -9.32 6.71
CA ASP A 26 -6.55 -8.32 7.74
C ASP A 26 -7.23 -7.12 7.07
N TYR A 27 -8.36 -6.68 7.61
CA TYR A 27 -9.14 -5.59 7.04
C TYR A 27 -8.61 -4.20 7.43
N ASN A 28 -7.63 -4.15 8.33
CA ASN A 28 -6.92 -2.92 8.65
C ASN A 28 -5.68 -2.79 7.77
N PRO A 29 -5.53 -1.67 7.03
CA PRO A 29 -4.31 -1.45 6.27
C PRO A 29 -3.12 -1.33 7.22
N THR A 30 -2.06 -2.09 6.94
CA THR A 30 -0.82 -2.10 7.71
C THR A 30 0.04 -0.88 7.38
N THR A 31 0.00 -0.43 6.13
CA THR A 31 0.76 0.72 5.64
C THR A 31 0.10 1.29 4.37
N PHE A 32 0.59 2.46 3.94
CA PHE A 32 0.30 3.08 2.67
C PHE A 32 1.57 3.14 1.82
N GLY A 33 1.43 2.97 0.51
CA GLY A 33 2.60 2.93 -0.37
C GLY A 33 2.37 3.42 -1.78
N GLY A 34 3.44 3.29 -2.58
CA GLY A 34 3.53 3.79 -3.94
C GLY A 34 3.52 5.32 -4.04
N SER A 35 3.60 5.80 -5.28
CA SER A 35 3.60 7.23 -5.57
C SER A 35 2.37 7.91 -4.99
N PHE A 36 2.57 9.00 -4.24
CA PHE A 36 1.52 9.77 -3.58
C PHE A 36 0.72 9.02 -2.49
N GLY A 37 1.19 7.84 -2.03
CA GLY A 37 0.53 7.10 -0.95
C GLY A 37 -0.87 6.58 -1.28
N VAL A 38 -1.17 6.42 -2.58
CA VAL A 38 -2.51 6.04 -3.05
C VAL A 38 -2.86 4.57 -2.79
N TRP A 39 -1.86 3.73 -2.53
CA TRP A 39 -2.08 2.32 -2.28
C TRP A 39 -2.23 2.05 -0.79
N GLN A 40 -3.31 1.36 -0.45
CA GLN A 40 -3.49 0.76 0.86
C GLN A 40 -2.89 -0.65 0.83
N VAL A 41 -2.05 -0.97 1.81
CA VAL A 41 -1.38 -2.28 1.90
C VAL A 41 -1.98 -3.05 3.06
N PHE A 42 -2.53 -4.22 2.78
CA PHE A 42 -3.14 -5.11 3.75
C PHE A 42 -2.28 -6.35 3.93
N SER A 43 -1.97 -6.69 5.18
CA SER A 43 -1.40 -8.00 5.49
C SER A 43 -2.43 -9.09 5.19
N ALA A 44 -2.01 -10.16 4.52
CA ALA A 44 -2.87 -11.29 4.25
C ALA A 44 -2.09 -12.60 4.24
N THR A 45 -2.82 -13.71 4.25
CA THR A 45 -2.25 -15.05 4.10
C THR A 45 -2.97 -15.80 2.99
N HIS A 46 -2.22 -16.37 2.05
CA HIS A 46 -2.80 -17.20 1.00
C HIS A 46 -3.42 -18.45 1.61
N ARG A 47 -4.71 -18.68 1.38
CA ARG A 47 -5.48 -19.71 2.11
C ARG A 47 -5.01 -21.13 1.83
N LYS A 48 -4.49 -21.42 0.62
CA LYS A 48 -4.06 -22.77 0.24
C LYS A 48 -2.62 -23.08 0.64
N SER A 49 -1.71 -22.12 0.43
CA SER A 49 -0.28 -22.33 0.71
C SER A 49 0.12 -21.91 2.12
N HIS A 50 -0.77 -21.21 2.84
CA HIS A 50 -0.49 -20.57 4.13
C HIS A 50 0.69 -19.58 4.10
N HIS A 51 1.09 -19.14 2.90
CA HIS A 51 2.17 -18.19 2.75
C HIS A 51 1.68 -16.77 3.08
N PRO A 52 2.42 -16.00 3.90
CA PRO A 52 2.11 -14.60 4.13
C PRO A 52 2.31 -13.80 2.85
N VAL A 53 1.48 -12.79 2.63
CA VAL A 53 1.53 -11.90 1.46
C VAL A 53 1.07 -10.49 1.85
N SER A 54 1.32 -9.52 0.97
CA SER A 54 0.73 -8.18 1.08
C SER A 54 -0.19 -7.90 -0.10
N VAL A 55 -1.41 -7.47 0.19
CA VAL A 55 -2.40 -7.07 -0.80
C VAL A 55 -2.38 -5.56 -0.93
N TRP A 56 -2.06 -5.08 -2.12
CA TRP A 56 -2.08 -3.67 -2.47
C TRP A 56 -3.41 -3.36 -3.10
N ALA A 57 -4.12 -2.34 -2.59
CA ALA A 57 -5.41 -1.90 -3.13
C ALA A 57 -5.48 -0.39 -3.27
N LEU A 58 -5.94 0.06 -4.44
CA LEU A 58 -6.17 1.46 -4.77
C LEU A 58 -7.66 1.68 -5.00
N ASP A 59 -8.28 2.56 -4.21
CA ASP A 59 -9.67 2.99 -4.41
C ASP A 59 -9.73 4.11 -5.45
N LYS A 60 -10.32 3.79 -6.61
CA LYS A 60 -10.42 4.72 -7.74
C LYS A 60 -11.23 5.96 -7.40
N ALA A 61 -12.30 5.82 -6.63
CA ALA A 61 -13.18 6.93 -6.28
C ALA A 61 -12.49 7.87 -5.30
N ALA A 62 -11.77 7.30 -4.31
CA ALA A 62 -11.03 8.08 -3.33
C ALA A 62 -9.87 8.85 -3.99
N VAL A 63 -9.09 8.20 -4.85
CA VAL A 63 -7.99 8.86 -5.59
C VAL A 63 -8.52 9.94 -6.52
N LYS A 64 -9.58 9.66 -7.29
CA LYS A 64 -10.20 10.65 -8.18
C LYS A 64 -10.65 11.89 -7.40
N LYS A 65 -11.29 11.69 -6.24
CA LYS A 65 -11.77 12.79 -5.39
C LYS A 65 -10.63 13.62 -4.78
N ALA A 66 -9.55 12.97 -4.35
CA ALA A 66 -8.45 13.63 -3.66
C ALA A 66 -7.52 14.40 -4.61
N TRP A 67 -7.16 13.81 -5.74
CA TRP A 67 -6.08 14.30 -6.60
C TRP A 67 -6.54 14.78 -7.98
N PHE A 68 -7.68 14.28 -8.48
CA PHE A 68 -8.11 14.49 -9.86
C PHE A 68 -9.54 15.04 -9.95
N LYS A 69 -9.99 15.77 -8.93
CA LYS A 69 -11.36 16.31 -8.85
C LYS A 69 -11.69 17.19 -10.06
N HIS A 70 -10.71 17.93 -10.55
CA HIS A 70 -10.86 18.91 -11.63
C HIS A 70 -10.31 18.42 -12.98
N ASP A 71 -9.71 17.24 -13.03
CA ASP A 71 -9.08 16.71 -14.24
C ASP A 71 -9.35 15.19 -14.40
N PRO A 72 -10.55 14.83 -14.90
CA PRO A 72 -10.93 13.44 -15.05
C PRO A 72 -10.14 12.70 -16.15
N ASP A 73 -9.57 13.42 -17.12
CA ASP A 73 -8.78 12.81 -18.19
C ASP A 73 -7.40 12.42 -17.67
N MET A 74 -6.75 13.28 -16.89
CA MET A 74 -5.50 12.94 -16.20
C MET A 74 -5.67 11.77 -15.22
N PHE A 75 -6.85 11.59 -14.61
CA PHE A 75 -7.13 10.42 -13.80
C PHE A 75 -7.05 9.11 -14.60
N LEU A 76 -7.55 9.10 -15.84
CA LEU A 76 -7.47 7.92 -16.70
C LEU A 76 -6.02 7.63 -17.13
N VAL A 77 -5.26 8.67 -17.46
CA VAL A 77 -3.82 8.56 -17.76
C VAL A 77 -3.07 7.99 -16.55
N PHE A 78 -3.32 8.53 -15.36
CA PHE A 78 -2.75 8.04 -14.11
C PHE A 78 -3.07 6.57 -13.86
N LEU A 79 -4.33 6.14 -14.01
CA LEU A 79 -4.70 4.73 -13.83
C LEU A 79 -3.98 3.81 -14.83
N ASN A 80 -3.76 4.26 -16.06
CA ASN A 80 -3.02 3.48 -17.06
C ASN A 80 -1.53 3.34 -16.70
N ILE A 81 -0.89 4.42 -16.23
CA ILE A 81 0.50 4.39 -15.75
C ILE A 81 0.63 3.40 -14.60
N VAL A 82 -0.22 3.54 -13.58
CA VAL A 82 -0.16 2.73 -12.36
C VAL A 82 -0.39 1.23 -12.63
N LYS A 83 -1.22 0.89 -13.61
CA LYS A 83 -1.37 -0.51 -14.08
C LYS A 83 -0.12 -0.99 -14.80
N GLY A 84 0.41 -0.18 -15.71
CA GLY A 84 1.64 -0.48 -16.44
C GLY A 84 2.81 -0.75 -15.49
N ASP A 85 2.95 0.05 -14.44
CA ASP A 85 3.97 -0.12 -13.40
C ASP A 85 3.82 -1.47 -12.70
N ALA A 86 2.61 -1.85 -12.29
CA ALA A 86 2.36 -3.13 -11.64
C ALA A 86 2.67 -4.34 -12.55
N ASP A 87 2.36 -4.24 -13.84
CA ASP A 87 2.66 -5.29 -14.82
C ASP A 87 4.15 -5.37 -15.15
N ILE A 88 4.87 -4.24 -15.15
CA ILE A 88 6.33 -4.18 -15.26
C ILE A 88 6.97 -4.87 -14.05
N MET A 89 6.54 -4.51 -12.83
CA MET A 89 7.06 -5.09 -11.59
C MET A 89 6.88 -6.61 -11.53
N ALA A 90 5.79 -7.14 -12.11
CA ALA A 90 5.55 -8.58 -12.16
C ALA A 90 6.56 -9.38 -13.00
N ARG A 91 7.35 -8.71 -13.85
CA ARG A 91 8.38 -9.36 -14.67
C ARG A 91 9.73 -9.46 -13.97
N TYR A 92 9.96 -8.71 -12.90
CA TYR A 92 11.25 -8.67 -12.23
C TYR A 92 11.37 -9.73 -11.14
N THR A 93 12.46 -10.48 -11.20
CA THR A 93 12.85 -11.47 -10.19
C THR A 93 14.24 -11.13 -9.68
N GLN A 94 14.34 -10.02 -8.96
CA GLN A 94 15.56 -9.58 -8.27
C GLN A 94 15.30 -9.48 -6.77
N PRO A 95 16.23 -9.92 -5.90
CA PRO A 95 16.02 -9.90 -4.45
C PRO A 95 15.78 -8.51 -3.85
N THR A 96 16.32 -7.47 -4.49
CA THR A 96 16.21 -6.07 -4.04
C THR A 96 14.98 -5.34 -4.58
N ILE A 97 14.18 -5.99 -5.44
CA ILE A 97 12.95 -5.46 -6.01
C ILE A 97 11.78 -6.26 -5.45
N LEU A 98 10.76 -5.55 -4.97
CA LEU A 98 9.56 -6.14 -4.40
C LEU A 98 8.91 -7.12 -5.38
N LYS A 99 8.80 -8.38 -4.98
CA LYS A 99 8.25 -9.43 -5.84
C LYS A 99 6.73 -9.38 -5.89
N VAL A 100 6.18 -9.18 -7.08
CA VAL A 100 4.76 -9.35 -7.34
C VAL A 100 4.44 -10.84 -7.49
N MET A 101 3.55 -11.35 -6.64
CA MET A 101 3.09 -12.74 -6.65
C MET A 101 1.83 -12.93 -7.51
N GLU A 102 0.94 -11.93 -7.53
CA GLU A 102 -0.19 -11.88 -8.47
C GLU A 102 -0.24 -10.51 -9.14
N ALA A 103 -0.32 -10.52 -10.47
CA ALA A 103 -0.43 -9.33 -11.30
C ALA A 103 -1.67 -8.48 -10.98
N CYS A 104 -1.66 -7.24 -11.48
CA CYS A 104 -2.72 -6.28 -11.22
C CYS A 104 -4.06 -6.73 -11.78
N LYS A 105 -5.06 -6.82 -10.91
CA LYS A 105 -6.45 -7.12 -11.22
C LYS A 105 -7.26 -5.85 -11.09
N GLU A 106 -7.92 -5.48 -12.17
CA GLU A 106 -8.83 -4.36 -12.19
C GLU A 106 -10.27 -4.78 -11.86
N SER A 107 -10.91 -3.97 -11.03
CA SER A 107 -12.35 -4.01 -10.81
C SER A 107 -12.95 -2.63 -11.10
N ALA A 108 -14.27 -2.53 -11.09
CA ALA A 108 -14.96 -1.25 -11.32
C ALA A 108 -14.53 -0.17 -10.31
N SER A 109 -14.30 -0.55 -9.04
CA SER A 109 -13.97 0.39 -7.97
C SER A 109 -12.48 0.41 -7.58
N HIS A 110 -11.72 -0.66 -7.83
CA HIS A 110 -10.36 -0.82 -7.33
C HIS A 110 -9.37 -1.35 -8.37
N LEU A 111 -8.10 -1.03 -8.17
CA LEU A 111 -6.97 -1.81 -8.67
C LEU A 111 -6.36 -2.58 -7.51
N CYS A 112 -6.01 -3.84 -7.72
CA CYS A 112 -5.37 -4.65 -6.69
C CYS A 112 -4.28 -5.55 -7.26
N TYR A 113 -3.18 -5.73 -6.53
CA TYR A 113 -2.16 -6.75 -6.84
C TYR A 113 -1.63 -7.34 -5.53
N VAL A 114 -0.91 -8.46 -5.62
CA VAL A 114 -0.38 -9.18 -4.45
C VAL A 114 1.13 -9.28 -4.55
N THR A 115 1.82 -8.99 -3.46
CA THR A 115 3.28 -9.09 -3.36
C THR A 115 3.68 -10.05 -2.24
N GLU A 116 4.98 -10.31 -2.15
CA GLU A 116 5.58 -10.81 -0.91
C GLU A 116 5.23 -9.92 0.31
N PRO A 117 5.37 -10.43 1.53
CA PRO A 117 5.06 -9.68 2.75
C PRO A 117 5.87 -8.38 2.86
N VAL A 118 5.18 -7.27 3.06
CA VAL A 118 5.75 -5.96 3.33
C VAL A 118 5.45 -5.56 4.77
N LEU A 119 6.49 -5.20 5.51
CA LEU A 119 6.40 -4.82 6.92
C LEU A 119 6.06 -3.33 7.10
N CYS A 120 6.93 -2.46 6.61
CA CYS A 120 6.78 -1.01 6.62
C CYS A 120 7.37 -0.43 5.34
N THR A 121 6.96 0.76 4.97
CA THR A 121 7.77 1.62 4.11
C THR A 121 8.82 2.35 4.95
N LEU A 122 9.89 2.81 4.32
CA LEU A 122 10.87 3.67 5.00
C LEU A 122 10.21 4.95 5.56
N ALA A 123 9.16 5.45 4.88
CA ALA A 123 8.41 6.62 5.33
C ALA A 123 7.67 6.37 6.66
N ASP A 124 7.03 5.20 6.81
CA ASP A 124 6.40 4.81 8.07
C ASP A 124 7.44 4.68 9.19
N CYS A 125 8.55 4.02 8.84
CA CYS A 125 9.63 3.77 9.75
C CYS A 125 10.31 5.09 10.22
N GLN A 126 10.24 6.17 9.43
CA GLN A 126 10.71 7.52 9.80
C GLN A 126 9.65 8.40 10.48
N HIS A 127 8.47 7.88 10.85
CA HIS A 127 7.32 8.68 11.31
C HIS A 127 6.91 9.81 10.37
N ARG A 128 7.34 9.76 9.11
CA ARG A 128 6.91 10.69 8.06
C ARG A 128 5.56 10.32 7.49
N SER A 129 4.85 9.38 8.11
CA SER A 129 3.44 9.08 7.87
C SER A 129 2.53 10.21 8.39
N GLY A 130 2.82 11.45 7.96
CA GLY A 130 1.83 12.49 7.71
C GLY A 130 1.08 12.26 6.38
N TYR A 131 1.40 11.19 5.65
CA TYR A 131 0.44 10.54 4.74
C TYR A 131 -0.56 9.74 5.58
N ALA A 132 -1.28 10.46 6.44
CA ALA A 132 -2.63 10.06 6.81
C ALA A 132 -3.36 9.73 5.50
N PRO A 133 -4.33 8.79 5.53
CA PRO A 133 -4.91 8.21 4.33
C PRO A 133 -5.50 9.30 3.43
N MET A 134 -6.19 8.90 2.40
CA MET A 134 -7.32 9.65 1.86
C MET A 134 -8.44 9.91 2.93
N ALA A 135 -8.08 10.23 4.18
CA ALA A 135 -8.90 10.76 5.26
C ALA A 135 -9.34 12.16 4.85
N THR A 136 -10.43 12.15 4.11
CA THR A 136 -11.47 13.15 4.22
C THR A 136 -11.64 13.57 5.68
N GLY A 137 -11.41 14.84 5.96
CA GLY A 137 -11.91 15.50 7.16
C GLY A 137 -11.09 15.24 8.41
N GLU A 138 -10.80 16.34 9.09
CA GLU A 138 -10.59 16.43 10.53
C GLU A 138 -11.37 15.32 11.27
N ASP A 139 -10.68 14.31 11.80
CA ASP A 139 -11.24 13.51 12.88
C ASP A 139 -10.21 13.39 13.99
N GLU A 140 -10.39 14.27 14.97
CA GLU A 140 -9.68 14.43 16.23
C GLU A 140 -10.03 13.30 17.23
N ARG A 141 -10.29 12.08 16.74
CA ARG A 141 -10.80 10.97 17.55
C ARG A 141 -10.03 9.68 17.32
N ASP A 142 -8.81 9.63 17.84
CA ASP A 142 -8.27 8.38 18.37
C ASP A 142 -8.01 8.53 19.88
N PRO A 143 -9.03 8.32 20.74
CA PRO A 143 -8.84 8.37 22.19
C PRO A 143 -8.08 7.17 22.75
N GLU A 144 -7.73 6.15 21.94
CA GLU A 144 -7.03 4.94 22.42
C GLU A 144 -5.79 4.53 21.60
N GLY A 145 -5.34 5.32 20.62
CA GLY A 145 -4.03 5.13 19.96
C GLY A 145 -3.87 3.76 19.28
N ILE A 146 -4.91 3.29 18.58
CA ILE A 146 -4.93 1.97 17.94
C ILE A 146 -4.50 2.09 16.45
N VAL A 147 -4.50 3.29 15.87
CA VAL A 147 -3.90 3.54 14.55
C VAL A 147 -2.38 3.68 14.69
N GLY A 148 -1.71 2.54 14.74
CA GLY A 148 -0.26 2.43 14.80
C GLY A 148 0.28 2.84 16.17
N LYS A 149 0.69 1.84 16.96
CA LYS A 149 1.90 2.03 17.75
C LYS A 149 3.01 2.31 16.73
N GLY A 150 3.17 3.57 16.35
CA GLY A 150 4.33 4.04 15.62
C GLY A 150 5.56 3.47 16.31
N LEU A 151 6.60 3.20 15.52
CA LEU A 151 7.90 2.91 16.10
C LEU A 151 8.28 4.03 17.10
N PRO A 152 9.29 3.84 17.96
CA PRO A 152 9.73 4.92 18.85
C PRO A 152 10.03 6.19 18.04
N LYS A 153 9.66 7.37 18.57
CA LYS A 153 9.67 8.72 17.95
C LYS A 153 10.96 9.16 17.23
N ASP A 154 11.99 8.34 17.22
CA ASP A 154 13.21 8.63 16.51
C ASP A 154 13.83 7.36 15.94
N LEU A 155 13.46 6.99 14.72
CA LEU A 155 14.27 6.06 13.96
C LEU A 155 15.43 6.80 13.28
N SER A 156 15.25 8.08 12.93
CA SER A 156 16.30 8.94 12.37
C SER A 156 17.54 8.99 13.26
N ASP A 157 17.37 9.20 14.57
CA ASP A 157 18.48 9.22 15.53
C ASP A 157 19.03 7.82 15.86
N ARG A 158 18.33 6.75 15.44
CA ARG A 158 18.69 5.35 15.71
C ARG A 158 19.18 4.60 14.48
N LEU A 159 19.08 5.17 13.29
CA LEU A 159 19.61 4.58 12.06
C LEU A 159 21.13 4.69 12.07
N HIS A 160 21.79 3.57 12.33
CA HIS A 160 23.23 3.50 12.31
C HIS A 160 23.74 3.82 10.90
N PRO A 161 24.82 4.60 10.70
CA PRO A 161 25.38 4.89 9.38
C PRO A 161 25.55 3.66 8.47
N GLN A 162 25.88 2.50 9.03
CA GLN A 162 25.96 1.20 8.35
C GLN A 162 24.61 0.77 7.77
N GLN A 163 23.51 0.91 8.51
CA GLN A 163 22.17 0.57 8.02
C GLN A 163 21.77 1.48 6.85
N ILE A 164 22.10 2.77 6.92
CA ILE A 164 21.90 3.71 5.82
C ILE A 164 22.69 3.28 4.59
N ARG A 165 23.98 2.93 4.76
CA ARG A 165 24.84 2.46 3.66
C ARG A 165 24.31 1.17 3.04
N ILE A 166 23.85 0.21 3.83
CA ILE A 166 23.25 -1.04 3.35
C ILE A 166 21.97 -0.73 2.57
N GLY A 167 21.07 0.08 3.13
CA GLY A 167 19.83 0.47 2.44
C GLY A 167 20.10 1.16 1.09
N MET A 168 21.06 2.10 1.07
CA MET A 168 21.48 2.76 -0.17
C MET A 168 22.11 1.79 -1.16
N ALA A 169 22.92 0.83 -0.71
CA ALA A 169 23.50 -0.19 -1.58
C ALA A 169 22.41 -1.04 -2.24
N CYS A 170 21.39 -1.49 -1.49
CA CYS A 170 20.26 -2.23 -2.04
C CYS A 170 19.47 -1.42 -3.08
N ILE A 171 19.25 -0.12 -2.83
CA ILE A 171 18.59 0.78 -3.77
C ILE A 171 19.42 0.94 -5.05
N LEU A 172 20.73 1.15 -4.93
CA LEU A 172 21.62 1.30 -6.07
C LEU A 172 21.71 0.02 -6.90
N GLU A 173 21.74 -1.15 -6.25
CA GLU A 173 21.69 -2.44 -6.94
C GLU A 173 20.40 -2.61 -7.74
N ALA A 174 19.25 -2.30 -7.13
CA ALA A 174 17.96 -2.32 -7.82
C ALA A 174 17.91 -1.35 -9.01
N LEU A 175 18.41 -0.12 -8.84
CA LEU A 175 18.46 0.87 -9.92
C LEU A 175 19.42 0.47 -11.05
N SER A 176 20.58 -0.10 -10.70
CA SER A 176 21.53 -0.61 -11.69
C SER A 176 20.92 -1.72 -12.53
N PHE A 177 20.11 -2.59 -11.93
CA PHE A 177 19.39 -3.63 -12.66
C PHE A 177 18.30 -3.06 -13.57
N LEU A 178 17.55 -2.03 -13.11
CA LEU A 178 16.50 -1.40 -13.90
C LEU A 178 17.02 -0.58 -15.09
N HIS A 179 18.30 -0.21 -15.08
CA HIS A 179 18.96 0.55 -16.16
C HIS A 179 19.74 -0.34 -17.15
N ALA A 180 19.85 -1.64 -16.89
CA ALA A 180 20.54 -2.60 -17.76
C ALA A 180 19.61 -3.15 -18.86
#